data_AF-A0A662KSP2-F1
#
_entry.id   AF-A0A662KSP2-F1
#
_cell.length_a   1.000
_cell.length_b   1.000
_cell.length_c   1.000
_cell.angle_alpha   90.00
_cell.angle_beta   90.00
_cell.angle_gamma   90.00
#
_symmetry.space_group_name_H-M   'P 1'
#
loop_
_entity.id
_entity.type
_entity.pdbx_description
1 polymer ?
#
loop_
_entity_poly.entity_id
_entity_poly.type
_entity_poly.pdbx_seq_one_letter_code
_entity_poly.pdbx_strand_id
1 'polypeptide(L)'
;EHIEGAISLPLSKLLCKSCLNDIIKNYKEMQIFIYGNNSKLAADILSKNGLKNIFILDGGMQKWKKEGFSVISSDFADAYFTGCIPPKESDSKEDLLLPAYLPPQWDWRNVDGKDWTTPVKNQGRCGSCWDFAAMGALESVIKIEENSSIFNPDLSEQYLLSCPPDSGGCSGWSAYYAYDYILKNGGAIPEDCFQYRANDNIPCSSKCSDWQEKLVPITDFGIKYNPGRDYMKYALIEYGPMVVCMAVYDDFFSYKGGIYEHPGYEPPDDINHEVVLVGYNDNPGYWICKNSWGENWGENGFFKIAYGDCQIEYYIIYVKYDPSSRNWPPVADAGGPYMGKIGEDITFDGSGSYDADDNIISYSWNFGDGSSGEGVNPKHHYSHEGKFTARLTVTDAEGEYGVDETMVYIDETPPTVEIEKPKERFLYILDTEIMSLLFKTRIIGGITIEASATDTISEISKVEFYLDDELMETDYEWPYQWYWGKSSFGNHVIKVIAYDSAGNSASDEMKVWVMI
;
A
#
# COMPACT_ATOMS: atom_id res chain seq x y z
N GLU A 1 -13.61 8.64 25.35
CA GLU A 1 -14.01 8.96 26.74
C GLU A 1 -15.47 8.60 26.94
N HIS A 2 -15.76 7.78 27.95
CA HIS A 2 -17.09 7.27 28.27
C HIS A 2 -17.24 7.18 29.80
N ILE A 3 -18.46 7.25 30.34
CA ILE A 3 -18.65 7.09 31.79
C ILE A 3 -18.29 5.66 32.16
N GLU A 4 -17.48 5.51 33.22
CA GLU A 4 -17.02 4.21 33.71
C GLU A 4 -18.20 3.32 34.12
N GLY A 5 -18.24 2.11 33.58
CA GLY A 5 -19.34 1.17 33.81
C GLY A 5 -20.65 1.50 33.09
N ALA A 6 -20.70 2.50 32.21
CA ALA A 6 -21.88 2.79 31.40
C ALA A 6 -22.01 1.79 30.23
N ILE A 7 -23.24 1.31 30.02
CA ILE A 7 -23.56 0.28 29.02
C ILE A 7 -24.10 0.96 27.76
N SER A 8 -23.57 0.57 26.58
CA SER A 8 -24.12 1.01 25.29
C SER A 8 -25.41 0.26 24.97
N LEU A 9 -26.48 1.01 24.71
CA LEU A 9 -27.79 0.45 24.34
C LEU A 9 -28.18 0.97 22.95
N PRO A 10 -28.08 0.15 21.89
CA PRO A 10 -28.48 0.58 20.57
C PRO A 10 -30.00 0.81 20.53
N LEU A 11 -30.43 1.80 19.75
CA LEU A 11 -31.85 2.17 19.65
C LEU A 11 -32.72 0.98 19.18
N SER A 12 -32.17 0.06 18.39
CA SER A 12 -32.82 -1.17 17.97
C SER A 12 -33.24 -2.08 19.15
N LYS A 13 -32.44 -2.16 20.22
CA LYS A 13 -32.78 -2.90 21.45
C LYS A 13 -33.92 -2.23 22.22
N LEU A 14 -34.02 -0.90 22.15
CA LEU A 14 -35.14 -0.14 22.74
C LEU A 14 -36.43 -0.27 21.94
N LEU A 15 -36.34 -0.51 20.63
CA LEU A 15 -37.49 -0.74 19.75
C LEU A 15 -37.91 -2.22 19.67
N CYS A 16 -37.08 -3.13 20.17
CA CYS A 16 -37.36 -4.56 20.28
C CYS A 16 -38.17 -4.87 21.56
N LYS A 17 -39.41 -5.36 21.41
CA LYS A 17 -40.33 -5.58 22.54
C LYS A 17 -39.85 -6.62 23.56
N SER A 18 -39.26 -7.73 23.12
CA SER A 18 -38.70 -8.75 24.03
C SER A 18 -37.44 -8.25 24.74
N CYS A 19 -36.52 -7.65 23.99
CA CYS A 19 -35.29 -7.07 24.51
C CYS A 19 -35.56 -5.96 25.55
N LEU A 20 -36.54 -5.11 25.28
CA LEU A 20 -36.93 -4.02 26.16
C LEU A 20 -37.50 -4.53 27.50
N ASN A 21 -38.23 -5.64 27.51
CA ASN A 21 -38.74 -6.24 28.74
C ASN A 21 -37.61 -6.71 29.67
N ASP A 22 -36.53 -7.26 29.10
CA ASP A 22 -35.37 -7.69 29.87
C ASP A 22 -34.61 -6.50 30.46
N ILE A 23 -34.45 -5.41 29.68
CA ILE A 23 -33.89 -4.15 30.15
C ILE A 23 -34.72 -3.60 31.32
N ILE A 24 -36.05 -3.52 31.17
CA ILE A 24 -36.93 -3.01 32.23
C ILE A 24 -36.82 -3.86 33.49
N LYS A 25 -36.77 -5.19 33.35
CA LYS A 25 -36.65 -6.11 34.48
C LYS A 25 -35.35 -5.91 35.26
N ASN A 26 -34.23 -5.73 34.55
CA ASN A 26 -32.91 -5.66 35.17
C ASN A 26 -32.62 -4.31 35.84
N TYR A 27 -33.21 -3.21 35.34
CA TYR A 27 -32.86 -1.85 35.77
C TYR A 27 -34.00 -1.09 36.46
N LYS A 28 -35.12 -1.76 36.77
CA LYS A 28 -36.36 -1.13 37.29
C LYS A 28 -36.16 -0.22 38.50
N GLU A 29 -35.28 -0.64 39.41
CA GLU A 29 -35.06 0.00 40.71
C GLU A 29 -33.79 0.88 40.73
N MET A 30 -33.09 1.01 39.59
CA MET A 30 -31.86 1.79 39.50
C MET A 30 -32.13 3.25 39.12
N GLN A 31 -31.19 4.14 39.44
CA GLN A 31 -31.10 5.47 38.81
C GLN A 31 -30.42 5.30 37.46
N ILE A 32 -31.07 5.78 36.40
CA ILE A 32 -30.63 5.59 35.02
C ILE A 32 -30.20 6.94 34.47
N PHE A 33 -28.92 7.06 34.14
CA PHE A 33 -28.37 8.25 33.49
C PHE A 33 -28.14 7.96 32.00
N ILE A 34 -28.68 8.80 31.12
CA ILE A 34 -28.62 8.61 29.67
C ILE A 34 -27.91 9.81 29.04
N TYR A 35 -26.98 9.54 28.12
CA TYR A 35 -26.27 10.56 27.35
C TYR A 35 -26.06 10.11 25.90
N GLY A 36 -25.66 11.03 25.03
CA GLY A 36 -25.46 10.79 23.59
C GLY A 36 -26.56 11.37 22.69
N ASN A 37 -26.40 11.18 21.37
CA ASN A 37 -27.19 11.88 20.34
C ASN A 37 -28.71 11.61 20.41
N ASN A 38 -29.12 10.45 20.90
CA ASN A 38 -30.53 10.03 20.97
C ASN A 38 -31.07 9.93 22.41
N SER A 39 -30.41 10.55 23.38
CA SER A 39 -30.72 10.44 24.81
C SER A 39 -32.17 10.79 25.16
N LYS A 40 -32.75 11.81 24.52
CA LYS A 40 -34.17 12.19 24.70
C LYS A 40 -35.14 11.12 24.22
N LEU A 41 -34.93 10.60 23.00
CA LEU A 41 -35.76 9.55 22.43
C LEU A 41 -35.66 8.26 23.26
N ALA A 42 -34.47 7.91 23.71
CA ALA A 42 -34.23 6.75 24.57
C ALA A 42 -34.95 6.90 25.93
N ALA A 43 -34.85 8.06 26.57
CA ALA A 43 -35.53 8.35 27.82
C ALA A 43 -37.05 8.24 27.68
N ASP A 44 -37.61 8.75 26.59
CA ASP A 44 -39.05 8.67 26.31
C ASP A 44 -39.53 7.23 26.16
N ILE A 45 -38.77 6.38 25.43
CA ILE A 45 -39.11 4.97 25.23
C ILE A 45 -39.06 4.23 26.58
N LEU A 46 -37.99 4.41 27.35
CA LEU A 46 -37.80 3.72 28.62
C LEU A 46 -38.85 4.15 29.66
N SER A 47 -39.17 5.45 29.72
CA SER A 47 -40.20 5.98 30.61
C SER A 47 -41.58 5.45 30.28
N LYS A 48 -41.97 5.45 29.00
CA LYS A 48 -43.26 4.91 28.53
C LYS A 48 -43.44 3.43 28.85
N ASN A 49 -42.34 2.69 28.99
CA ASN A 49 -42.37 1.28 29.31
C ASN A 49 -42.10 0.97 30.81
N GLY A 50 -42.18 1.98 31.68
CA GLY A 50 -42.34 1.77 33.13
C GLY A 50 -41.11 2.03 33.99
N LEU A 51 -40.03 2.56 33.42
CA LEU A 51 -38.87 3.03 34.19
C LEU A 51 -39.10 4.47 34.70
N LYS A 52 -38.80 4.73 35.97
CA LYS A 52 -39.23 5.96 36.67
C LYS A 52 -38.11 6.92 37.06
N ASN A 53 -36.87 6.45 37.16
CA ASN A 53 -35.73 7.22 37.65
C ASN A 53 -34.71 7.51 36.54
N ILE A 54 -35.16 8.18 35.46
CA ILE A 54 -34.33 8.47 34.28
C ILE A 54 -33.88 9.93 34.31
N PHE A 55 -32.59 10.15 34.12
CA PHE A 55 -31.94 11.46 34.05
C PHE A 55 -31.15 11.56 32.74
N ILE A 56 -31.32 12.65 32.02
CA ILE A 56 -30.52 12.94 30.83
C ILE A 56 -29.33 13.80 31.25
N LEU A 57 -28.12 13.37 30.91
CA LEU A 57 -26.89 14.11 31.19
C LEU A 57 -26.54 15.01 30.00
N ASP A 58 -26.84 16.31 30.14
CA ASP A 58 -26.55 17.33 29.14
C ASP A 58 -25.26 18.10 29.44
N GLY A 59 -24.55 18.56 28.40
CA GLY A 59 -23.41 19.48 28.51
C GLY A 59 -22.01 18.85 28.40
N GLY A 60 -21.94 17.60 27.94
CA GLY A 60 -20.69 16.96 27.51
C GLY A 60 -19.72 16.59 28.65
N MET A 61 -18.62 15.95 28.26
CA MET A 61 -17.70 15.24 29.17
C MET A 61 -17.09 16.13 30.25
N GLN A 62 -16.77 17.38 29.93
CA GLN A 62 -16.19 18.35 30.88
C GLN A 62 -17.16 18.66 32.03
N LYS A 63 -18.46 18.73 31.73
CA LYS A 63 -19.49 18.94 32.74
C LYS A 63 -19.72 17.68 33.58
N TRP A 64 -19.76 16.51 32.95
CA TRP A 64 -19.92 15.22 33.65
C TRP A 64 -18.78 14.96 34.65
N LYS A 65 -17.53 15.24 34.25
CA LYS A 65 -16.36 15.16 35.15
C LYS A 65 -16.51 16.11 36.35
N LYS A 66 -17.00 17.33 36.14
CA LYS A 66 -17.25 18.31 37.20
C LYS A 66 -18.39 17.90 38.14
N GLU A 67 -19.35 17.13 37.65
CA GLU A 67 -20.47 16.56 38.41
C GLU A 67 -20.09 15.26 39.14
N GLY A 68 -18.83 14.82 39.05
CA GLY A 68 -18.29 13.71 39.83
C GLY A 68 -18.43 12.34 39.18
N PHE A 69 -18.81 12.26 37.89
CA PHE A 69 -18.79 11.00 37.16
C PHE A 69 -17.34 10.59 36.85
N SER A 70 -16.96 9.38 37.26
CA SER A 70 -15.74 8.74 36.76
C SER A 70 -15.90 8.50 35.27
N VAL A 71 -15.03 9.13 34.49
CA VAL A 71 -14.96 8.95 33.04
C VAL A 71 -13.70 8.17 32.77
N ILE A 72 -13.84 7.01 32.12
CA ILE A 72 -12.69 6.34 31.53
C ILE A 72 -12.40 7.07 30.22
N SER A 73 -11.17 7.55 30.03
CA SER A 73 -10.67 7.56 28.66
C SER A 73 -10.46 6.11 28.31
N SER A 74 -11.40 5.57 27.53
CA SER A 74 -11.02 4.63 26.51
C SER A 74 -9.83 5.27 25.79
N ASP A 75 -8.60 4.89 26.10
CA ASP A 75 -7.46 5.10 25.22
C ASP A 75 -7.64 4.17 24.00
N PHE A 76 -8.84 4.17 23.41
CA PHE A 76 -9.23 3.40 22.25
C PHE A 76 -8.64 4.13 21.04
N ALA A 77 -7.36 3.86 20.81
CA ALA A 77 -6.76 4.02 19.50
C ALA A 77 -7.25 2.93 18.52
N ASP A 78 -7.96 1.90 18.99
CA ASP A 78 -8.09 0.62 18.29
C ASP A 78 -9.37 0.46 17.46
N ALA A 79 -10.44 1.22 17.77
CA ALA A 79 -11.67 1.24 16.96
C ALA A 79 -11.52 1.96 15.60
N TYR A 80 -10.35 2.55 15.34
CA TYR A 80 -10.03 3.20 14.07
C TYR A 80 -9.29 2.27 13.10
N PHE A 81 -8.96 1.04 13.49
CA PHE A 81 -8.22 0.08 12.66
C PHE A 81 -9.05 -1.14 12.25
N THR A 82 -10.27 -1.26 12.76
CA THR A 82 -11.23 -2.33 12.48
C THR A 82 -12.61 -1.72 12.25
N GLY A 83 -13.53 -2.44 11.61
CA GLY A 83 -14.81 -1.88 11.15
C GLY A 83 -15.75 -2.88 10.49
N CYS A 84 -15.70 -4.16 10.86
CA CYS A 84 -16.63 -5.16 10.38
C CYS A 84 -17.98 -5.04 11.11
N ILE A 85 -19.06 -4.98 10.35
CA ILE A 85 -20.43 -5.16 10.83
C ILE A 85 -21.03 -6.37 10.11
N PRO A 86 -21.11 -7.54 10.77
CA PRO A 86 -21.61 -8.76 10.13
C PRO A 86 -23.00 -8.58 9.50
N PRO A 87 -23.20 -9.04 8.25
CA PRO A 87 -24.52 -9.07 7.61
C PRO A 87 -25.45 -10.09 8.29
N LYS A 88 -26.66 -10.30 7.75
CA LYS A 88 -27.64 -11.23 8.35
C LYS A 88 -27.41 -12.65 7.84
N GLU A 89 -27.61 -13.64 8.70
CA GLU A 89 -27.53 -15.07 8.32
C GLU A 89 -28.52 -15.47 7.20
N SER A 90 -29.63 -14.74 7.06
CA SER A 90 -30.62 -14.96 6.00
C SER A 90 -30.07 -14.79 4.58
N ASP A 91 -28.93 -14.15 4.43
CA ASP A 91 -28.32 -13.82 3.14
C ASP A 91 -27.41 -14.95 2.60
N SER A 92 -27.28 -16.06 3.35
CA SER A 92 -26.43 -17.21 3.01
C SER A 92 -26.87 -17.91 1.71
N LYS A 93 -25.90 -18.21 0.84
CA LYS A 93 -26.10 -18.97 -0.41
C LYS A 93 -26.04 -20.50 -0.18
N GLU A 94 -26.48 -21.26 -1.20
CA GLU A 94 -26.49 -22.73 -1.20
C GLU A 94 -25.08 -23.36 -1.18
N ASP A 95 -25.00 -24.63 -0.81
CA ASP A 95 -23.74 -25.38 -0.73
C ASP A 95 -23.18 -25.74 -2.11
N LEU A 96 -21.84 -25.68 -2.20
CA LEU A 96 -21.09 -26.19 -3.34
C LEU A 96 -20.99 -27.71 -3.25
N LEU A 97 -20.91 -28.36 -4.41
CA LEU A 97 -20.55 -29.76 -4.49
C LEU A 97 -19.04 -29.89 -4.26
N LEU A 98 -18.66 -30.36 -3.07
CA LEU A 98 -17.25 -30.51 -2.71
C LEU A 98 -16.57 -31.63 -3.53
N PRO A 99 -15.33 -31.42 -3.97
CA PRO A 99 -14.56 -32.46 -4.64
C PRO A 99 -14.16 -33.57 -3.67
N ALA A 100 -13.81 -34.74 -4.21
CA ALA A 100 -13.36 -35.89 -3.42
C ALA A 100 -11.98 -35.69 -2.76
N TYR A 101 -11.19 -34.73 -3.25
CA TYR A 101 -9.84 -34.43 -2.77
C TYR A 101 -9.56 -32.93 -2.86
N LEU A 102 -8.96 -32.37 -1.81
CA LEU A 102 -8.45 -31.01 -1.74
C LEU A 102 -6.95 -31.06 -1.46
N PRO A 103 -6.15 -30.15 -2.06
CA PRO A 103 -4.72 -30.09 -1.76
C PRO A 103 -4.52 -29.74 -0.27
N PRO A 104 -3.48 -30.28 0.40
CA PRO A 104 -3.24 -30.02 1.82
C PRO A 104 -2.71 -28.60 2.10
N GLN A 105 -2.33 -27.87 1.05
CA GLN A 105 -1.89 -26.48 1.13
C GLN A 105 -2.27 -25.76 -0.16
N TRP A 106 -2.53 -24.47 -0.04
CA TRP A 106 -2.77 -23.58 -1.18
C TRP A 106 -2.32 -22.17 -0.79
N ASP A 107 -1.71 -21.43 -1.71
CA ASP A 107 -1.27 -20.06 -1.45
C ASP A 107 -1.34 -19.25 -2.75
N TRP A 108 -2.33 -18.37 -2.88
CA TRP A 108 -2.49 -17.51 -4.06
C TRP A 108 -1.33 -16.53 -4.26
N ARG A 109 -0.47 -16.33 -3.24
CA ARG A 109 0.76 -15.55 -3.38
C ARG A 109 1.84 -16.31 -4.17
N ASN A 110 1.67 -17.61 -4.35
CA ASN A 110 2.59 -18.46 -5.10
C ASN A 110 1.89 -19.71 -5.64
N VAL A 111 1.19 -19.56 -6.77
CA VAL A 111 0.68 -20.68 -7.57
C VAL A 111 1.56 -20.78 -8.82
N ASP A 112 2.27 -21.89 -8.97
CA ASP A 112 3.21 -22.15 -10.07
C ASP A 112 4.28 -21.06 -10.26
N GLY A 113 4.76 -20.48 -9.16
CA GLY A 113 5.78 -19.42 -9.18
C GLY A 113 5.25 -18.02 -9.46
N LYS A 114 3.92 -17.84 -9.50
CA LYS A 114 3.25 -16.56 -9.75
C LYS A 114 2.44 -16.10 -8.54
N ASP A 115 2.47 -14.79 -8.29
CA ASP A 115 1.66 -14.13 -7.27
C ASP A 115 0.38 -13.58 -7.91
N TRP A 116 -0.76 -14.04 -7.42
CA TRP A 116 -2.10 -13.66 -7.90
C TRP A 116 -2.79 -12.66 -6.96
N THR A 117 -2.09 -12.18 -5.93
CA THR A 117 -2.56 -11.12 -5.04
C THR A 117 -2.08 -9.74 -5.52
N THR A 118 -2.62 -8.68 -4.93
CA THR A 118 -2.17 -7.29 -5.13
C THR A 118 -1.35 -6.77 -3.95
N PRO A 119 -0.56 -5.68 -4.10
CA PRO A 119 0.18 -5.05 -3.00
C PRO A 119 -0.66 -4.77 -1.76
N VAL A 120 -0.02 -4.77 -0.60
CA VAL A 120 -0.72 -4.48 0.67
C VAL A 120 -0.94 -2.97 0.80
N LYS A 121 -2.19 -2.58 1.01
CA LYS A 121 -2.59 -1.19 1.25
C LYS A 121 -2.67 -0.86 2.75
N ASN A 122 -2.91 0.41 3.07
CA ASN A 122 -3.02 0.90 4.44
C ASN A 122 -4.28 1.74 4.65
N GLN A 123 -5.23 1.22 5.42
CA GLN A 123 -6.48 1.90 5.76
C GLN A 123 -6.28 3.12 6.66
N GLY A 124 -5.13 3.26 7.32
CA GLY A 124 -4.86 4.33 8.26
C GLY A 124 -5.77 4.27 9.50
N ARG A 125 -6.13 5.44 10.04
CA ARG A 125 -7.02 5.56 11.21
C ARG A 125 -8.48 5.70 10.79
N CYS A 126 -8.96 4.74 10.03
CA CYS A 126 -10.33 4.63 9.58
C CYS A 126 -10.77 3.17 9.70
N GLY A 127 -11.94 2.91 10.30
CA GLY A 127 -12.52 1.57 10.41
C GLY A 127 -13.09 1.07 9.09
N SER A 128 -12.27 1.03 8.05
CA SER A 128 -12.66 0.71 6.68
C SER A 128 -12.12 -0.65 6.21
N CYS A 129 -11.63 -1.52 7.10
CA CYS A 129 -11.14 -2.85 6.71
C CYS A 129 -12.07 -3.65 5.77
N TRP A 130 -13.38 -3.42 5.88
CA TRP A 130 -14.41 -4.01 5.04
C TRP A 130 -14.31 -3.61 3.55
N ASP A 131 -13.92 -2.37 3.22
CA ASP A 131 -13.73 -1.95 1.82
C ASP A 131 -12.40 -2.44 1.26
N PHE A 132 -11.32 -2.37 2.05
CA PHE A 132 -10.03 -2.94 1.70
C PHE A 132 -10.11 -4.46 1.47
N ALA A 133 -10.87 -5.18 2.29
CA ALA A 133 -11.09 -6.60 2.09
C ALA A 133 -11.90 -6.86 0.81
N ALA A 134 -12.96 -6.07 0.56
CA ALA A 134 -13.74 -6.18 -0.66
C ALA A 134 -12.90 -5.90 -1.92
N MET A 135 -12.17 -4.79 -1.96
CA MET A 135 -11.35 -4.43 -3.10
C MET A 135 -10.17 -5.40 -3.27
N GLY A 136 -9.45 -5.73 -2.20
CA GLY A 136 -8.30 -6.64 -2.29
C GLY A 136 -8.67 -8.06 -2.75
N ALA A 137 -9.85 -8.57 -2.36
CA ALA A 137 -10.36 -9.84 -2.87
C ALA A 137 -10.74 -9.72 -4.36
N LEU A 138 -11.53 -8.71 -4.74
CA LEU A 138 -11.94 -8.48 -6.13
C LEU A 138 -10.76 -8.28 -7.07
N GLU A 139 -9.77 -7.47 -6.68
CA GLU A 139 -8.53 -7.25 -7.44
C GLU A 139 -7.80 -8.57 -7.73
N SER A 140 -7.69 -9.44 -6.72
CA SER A 140 -7.03 -10.74 -6.88
C SER A 140 -7.84 -11.67 -7.78
N VAL A 141 -9.18 -11.65 -7.66
CA VAL A 141 -10.07 -12.40 -8.56
C VAL A 141 -9.93 -11.93 -10.00
N ILE A 142 -9.88 -10.61 -10.24
CA ILE A 142 -9.64 -10.05 -11.58
C ILE A 142 -8.32 -10.58 -12.14
N LYS A 143 -7.21 -10.51 -11.38
CA LYS A 143 -5.92 -11.05 -11.85
C LYS A 143 -6.00 -12.51 -12.28
N ILE A 144 -6.72 -13.33 -11.50
CA ILE A 144 -6.90 -14.76 -11.75
C ILE A 144 -7.72 -15.00 -13.03
N GLU A 145 -8.85 -14.33 -13.17
CA GLU A 145 -9.76 -14.49 -14.31
C GLU A 145 -9.16 -13.95 -15.62
N GLU A 146 -8.43 -12.83 -15.56
CA GLU A 146 -7.64 -12.30 -16.69
C GLU A 146 -6.37 -13.14 -16.96
N ASN A 147 -6.05 -14.09 -16.08
CA ASN A 147 -4.87 -14.95 -16.20
C ASN A 147 -3.54 -14.15 -16.32
N SER A 148 -3.49 -12.99 -15.67
CA SER A 148 -2.33 -12.08 -15.68
C SER A 148 -1.83 -11.79 -14.27
N SER A 149 -0.77 -12.51 -13.86
CA SER A 149 -0.16 -12.32 -12.55
C SER A 149 0.61 -11.00 -12.40
N ILE A 150 1.00 -10.38 -13.52
CA ILE A 150 1.68 -9.08 -13.54
C ILE A 150 0.70 -7.91 -13.55
N PHE A 151 -0.57 -8.16 -13.93
CA PHE A 151 -1.61 -7.16 -13.86
C PHE A 151 -1.85 -6.76 -12.41
N ASN A 152 -2.04 -5.46 -12.18
CA ASN A 152 -2.21 -4.90 -10.85
C ASN A 152 -3.39 -3.92 -10.82
N PRO A 153 -4.64 -4.43 -10.83
CA PRO A 153 -5.81 -3.57 -10.66
C PRO A 153 -5.73 -2.92 -9.28
N ASP A 154 -5.91 -1.60 -9.23
CA ASP A 154 -5.95 -0.81 -8.00
C ASP A 154 -7.32 -0.14 -7.90
N LEU A 155 -8.23 -0.74 -7.14
CA LEU A 155 -9.60 -0.29 -7.00
C LEU A 155 -9.76 0.66 -5.83
N SER A 156 -10.67 1.63 -5.97
CA SER A 156 -10.87 2.70 -4.99
C SER A 156 -11.68 2.25 -3.78
N GLU A 157 -11.03 2.17 -2.62
CA GLU A 157 -11.73 2.03 -1.34
C GLU A 157 -12.56 3.29 -1.02
N GLN A 158 -12.08 4.49 -1.38
CA GLN A 158 -12.80 5.74 -1.13
C GLN A 158 -14.17 5.79 -1.83
N TYR A 159 -14.30 5.11 -2.96
CA TYR A 159 -15.58 4.97 -3.65
C TYR A 159 -16.62 4.29 -2.76
N LEU A 160 -16.26 3.18 -2.10
CA LEU A 160 -17.11 2.48 -1.15
C LEU A 160 -17.30 3.27 0.15
N LEU A 161 -16.27 3.99 0.60
CA LEU A 161 -16.36 4.83 1.79
C LEU A 161 -17.36 5.99 1.61
N SER A 162 -17.35 6.64 0.44
CA SER A 162 -18.05 7.92 0.21
C SER A 162 -19.38 7.85 -0.54
N CYS A 163 -19.61 6.83 -1.38
CA CYS A 163 -20.72 6.82 -2.34
C CYS A 163 -21.98 6.05 -1.93
N PRO A 164 -21.90 4.86 -1.31
CA PRO A 164 -23.09 4.16 -0.85
C PRO A 164 -23.85 5.00 0.18
N PRO A 165 -25.17 5.22 0.01
CA PRO A 165 -25.96 6.02 0.95
C PRO A 165 -25.98 5.45 2.38
N ASP A 166 -25.85 4.13 2.49
CA ASP A 166 -25.84 3.39 3.75
C ASP A 166 -24.41 2.98 4.17
N SER A 167 -23.38 3.53 3.53
CA SER A 167 -21.99 3.26 3.92
C SER A 167 -21.77 3.62 5.37
N GLY A 168 -21.14 2.71 6.11
CA GLY A 168 -20.72 2.96 7.48
C GLY A 168 -19.45 3.81 7.59
N GLY A 169 -18.80 4.13 6.46
CA GLY A 169 -17.57 4.91 6.42
C GLY A 169 -16.50 4.34 7.35
N CYS A 170 -15.77 5.22 8.03
CA CYS A 170 -14.78 4.87 9.04
C CYS A 170 -15.38 4.30 10.34
N SER A 171 -16.70 4.22 10.47
CA SER A 171 -17.36 3.56 11.61
C SER A 171 -17.64 2.08 11.36
N GLY A 172 -17.34 1.58 10.16
CA GLY A 172 -17.44 0.18 9.81
C GLY A 172 -18.71 -0.22 9.06
N TRP A 173 -18.58 -1.21 8.18
CA TRP A 173 -19.66 -1.78 7.36
C TRP A 173 -19.32 -3.24 6.98
N SER A 174 -19.75 -3.73 5.82
CA SER A 174 -19.41 -5.09 5.37
C SER A 174 -19.09 -5.13 3.89
N ALA A 175 -18.09 -5.92 3.52
CA ALA A 175 -17.78 -6.26 2.14
C ALA A 175 -18.99 -6.82 1.37
N TYR A 176 -19.92 -7.51 2.05
CA TYR A 176 -21.12 -8.04 1.41
C TYR A 176 -22.01 -6.92 0.84
N TYR A 177 -22.24 -5.86 1.64
CA TYR A 177 -23.03 -4.71 1.19
C TYR A 177 -22.25 -3.82 0.20
N ALA A 178 -20.92 -3.81 0.31
CA ALA A 178 -20.06 -3.19 -0.69
C ALA A 178 -20.23 -3.84 -2.06
N TYR A 179 -20.18 -5.18 -2.15
CA TYR A 179 -20.42 -5.89 -3.40
C TYR A 179 -21.85 -5.72 -3.92
N ASP A 180 -22.85 -5.73 -3.04
CA ASP A 180 -24.24 -5.41 -3.43
C ASP A 180 -24.35 -4.02 -4.07
N TYR A 181 -23.67 -3.02 -3.50
CA TYR A 181 -23.60 -1.69 -4.06
C TYR A 181 -22.87 -1.67 -5.41
N ILE A 182 -21.71 -2.33 -5.53
CA ILE A 182 -20.93 -2.43 -6.77
C ILE A 182 -21.79 -3.03 -7.89
N LEU A 183 -22.43 -4.18 -7.63
CA LEU A 183 -23.28 -4.87 -8.61
C LEU A 183 -24.44 -3.98 -9.08
N LYS A 184 -25.09 -3.26 -8.16
CA LYS A 184 -26.24 -2.39 -8.47
C LYS A 184 -25.87 -1.10 -9.20
N ASN A 185 -24.64 -0.62 -9.06
CA ASN A 185 -24.18 0.64 -9.63
C ASN A 185 -23.25 0.47 -10.83
N GLY A 186 -23.15 -0.75 -11.38
CA GLY A 186 -22.44 -1.04 -12.62
C GLY A 186 -20.95 -1.34 -12.47
N GLY A 187 -20.39 -1.28 -11.26
CA GLY A 187 -19.00 -1.62 -11.01
C GLY A 187 -18.30 -0.81 -9.92
N ALA A 188 -17.09 -1.24 -9.59
CA ALA A 188 -16.10 -0.49 -8.85
C ALA A 188 -15.43 0.54 -9.78
N ILE A 189 -14.62 1.44 -9.22
CA ILE A 189 -13.80 2.37 -10.00
C ILE A 189 -12.34 2.27 -9.54
N PRO A 190 -11.35 2.63 -10.37
CA PRO A 190 -9.96 2.58 -9.98
C PRO A 190 -9.59 3.67 -8.96
N GLU A 191 -8.54 3.42 -8.19
CA GLU A 191 -7.99 4.32 -7.17
C GLU A 191 -7.52 5.66 -7.76
N ASP A 192 -7.00 5.65 -8.99
CA ASP A 192 -6.60 6.86 -9.73
C ASP A 192 -7.77 7.84 -9.94
N CYS A 193 -9.00 7.31 -10.02
CA CYS A 193 -10.22 8.07 -10.22
C CYS A 193 -10.74 8.64 -8.90
N PHE A 194 -10.52 7.94 -7.78
CA PHE A 194 -10.97 8.41 -6.48
C PHE A 194 -10.07 7.95 -5.34
N GLN A 195 -8.99 8.70 -5.13
CA GLN A 195 -7.95 8.37 -4.16
C GLN A 195 -8.46 8.28 -2.71
N TYR A 196 -8.02 7.26 -1.99
CA TYR A 196 -8.23 7.01 -0.59
C TYR A 196 -7.61 8.08 0.31
N ARG A 197 -8.40 8.55 1.28
CA ARG A 197 -8.02 9.61 2.21
C ARG A 197 -8.35 9.30 3.67
N ALA A 198 -8.87 8.11 3.95
CA ALA A 198 -9.30 7.72 5.31
C ALA A 198 -10.24 8.76 5.95
N ASN A 199 -11.20 9.28 5.18
CA ASN A 199 -12.01 10.42 5.59
C ASN A 199 -13.44 10.38 5.03
N ASP A 200 -14.41 10.30 5.94
CA ASP A 200 -15.86 10.27 5.63
C ASP A 200 -16.39 11.57 5.01
N ASN A 201 -15.68 12.69 5.15
CA ASN A 201 -16.14 13.99 4.67
C ASN A 201 -15.85 14.22 3.19
N ILE A 202 -15.18 13.29 2.51
CA ILE A 202 -14.91 13.40 1.08
C ILE A 202 -16.20 13.08 0.32
N PRO A 203 -16.78 14.02 -0.43
CA PRO A 203 -18.05 13.78 -1.10
C PRO A 203 -17.85 12.85 -2.30
N CYS A 204 -18.83 11.97 -2.55
CA CYS A 204 -18.83 11.09 -3.73
C CYS A 204 -18.72 11.83 -5.08
N SER A 205 -19.04 13.13 -5.12
CA SER A 205 -18.86 13.98 -6.30
C SER A 205 -17.40 14.33 -6.61
N SER A 206 -16.45 13.99 -5.72
CA SER A 206 -15.02 14.25 -5.90
C SER A 206 -14.28 13.21 -6.75
N LYS A 207 -14.94 12.10 -7.13
CA LYS A 207 -14.40 11.15 -8.10
C LYS A 207 -14.18 11.80 -9.47
N CYS A 208 -13.32 11.20 -10.29
CA CYS A 208 -13.02 11.66 -11.64
C CYS A 208 -14.28 11.84 -12.50
N SER A 209 -14.24 12.73 -13.49
CA SER A 209 -15.41 13.10 -14.31
C SER A 209 -15.85 12.00 -15.27
N ASP A 210 -14.91 11.16 -15.68
CA ASP A 210 -15.00 10.04 -16.63
C ASP A 210 -15.21 8.69 -15.93
N TRP A 211 -15.57 8.69 -14.64
CA TRP A 211 -15.69 7.47 -13.83
C TRP A 211 -16.60 6.39 -14.43
N GLN A 212 -17.64 6.76 -15.20
CA GLN A 212 -18.53 5.79 -15.84
C GLN A 212 -17.81 4.91 -16.88
N GLU A 213 -16.79 5.44 -17.55
CA GLU A 213 -16.00 4.73 -18.55
C GLU A 213 -14.98 3.78 -17.89
N LYS A 214 -14.68 4.03 -16.61
CA LYS A 214 -13.74 3.26 -15.78
C LYS A 214 -14.39 2.19 -14.90
N LEU A 215 -15.70 1.93 -15.05
CA LEU A 215 -16.40 0.96 -14.21
C LEU A 215 -15.85 -0.46 -14.41
N VAL A 216 -15.58 -1.13 -13.29
CA VAL A 216 -15.14 -2.53 -13.21
C VAL A 216 -16.29 -3.36 -12.64
N PRO A 217 -17.10 -4.00 -13.50
CA PRO A 217 -18.30 -4.72 -13.07
C PRO A 217 -17.97 -6.02 -12.34
N ILE A 218 -18.89 -6.48 -11.49
CA ILE A 218 -18.89 -7.84 -10.93
C ILE A 218 -20.12 -8.57 -11.43
N THR A 219 -20.06 -9.90 -11.53
CA THR A 219 -21.17 -10.71 -12.07
C THR A 219 -22.06 -11.33 -10.99
N ASP A 220 -21.46 -11.72 -9.87
CA ASP A 220 -22.18 -12.27 -8.72
C ASP A 220 -21.33 -12.09 -7.46
N PHE A 221 -21.97 -12.24 -6.31
CA PHE A 221 -21.31 -12.29 -5.02
C PHE A 221 -22.18 -13.10 -4.05
N GLY A 222 -21.58 -13.57 -2.96
CA GLY A 222 -22.32 -14.33 -1.98
C GLY A 222 -21.62 -14.44 -0.65
N ILE A 223 -22.38 -14.86 0.35
CA ILE A 223 -21.91 -15.13 1.70
C ILE A 223 -22.28 -16.54 2.11
N LYS A 224 -21.41 -17.16 2.90
CA LYS A 224 -21.67 -18.46 3.52
C LYS A 224 -21.28 -18.43 4.99
N TYR A 225 -22.25 -18.71 5.86
CA TYR A 225 -22.04 -18.84 7.30
C TYR A 225 -21.71 -20.28 7.67
N ASN A 226 -20.81 -20.44 8.66
CA ASN A 226 -20.34 -21.73 9.17
C ASN A 226 -20.05 -22.76 8.06
N PRO A 227 -19.30 -22.39 7.00
CA PRO A 227 -19.08 -23.24 5.82
C PRO A 227 -18.40 -24.59 6.14
N GLY A 228 -17.63 -24.65 7.22
CA GLY A 228 -16.67 -25.72 7.46
C GLY A 228 -15.42 -25.57 6.60
N ARG A 229 -14.30 -26.12 7.08
CA ARG A 229 -12.97 -25.88 6.48
C ARG A 229 -12.84 -26.39 5.05
N ASP A 230 -13.37 -27.57 4.76
CA ASP A 230 -13.27 -28.16 3.42
C ASP A 230 -14.03 -27.31 2.38
N TYR A 231 -15.16 -26.70 2.77
CA TYR A 231 -15.85 -25.74 1.92
C TYR A 231 -15.01 -24.48 1.72
N MET A 232 -14.46 -23.88 2.79
CA MET A 232 -13.63 -22.67 2.66
C MET A 232 -12.43 -22.90 1.75
N LYS A 233 -11.73 -24.03 1.91
CA LYS A 233 -10.62 -24.43 1.04
C LYS A 233 -11.06 -24.57 -0.41
N TYR A 234 -12.17 -25.26 -0.65
CA TYR A 234 -12.67 -25.45 -2.01
C TYR A 234 -13.08 -24.12 -2.63
N ALA A 235 -13.85 -23.30 -1.91
CA ALA A 235 -14.26 -21.97 -2.35
C ALA A 235 -13.05 -21.07 -2.63
N LEU A 236 -11.95 -21.20 -1.89
CA LEU A 236 -10.74 -20.38 -2.09
C LEU A 236 -10.03 -20.75 -3.40
N ILE A 237 -10.05 -22.03 -3.75
CA ILE A 237 -9.45 -22.51 -5.00
C ILE A 237 -10.38 -22.20 -6.18
N GLU A 238 -11.69 -22.36 -5.99
CA GLU A 238 -12.70 -22.20 -7.04
C GLU A 238 -13.02 -20.73 -7.35
N TYR A 239 -13.13 -19.88 -6.33
CA TYR A 239 -13.51 -18.47 -6.48
C TYR A 239 -12.34 -17.51 -6.31
N GLY A 240 -11.14 -18.00 -5.98
CA GLY A 240 -10.00 -17.15 -5.66
C GLY A 240 -10.06 -16.57 -4.24
N PRO A 241 -9.17 -15.61 -3.93
CA PRO A 241 -9.16 -14.92 -2.65
C PRO A 241 -10.52 -14.31 -2.28
N MET A 242 -10.88 -14.44 -1.00
CA MET A 242 -12.22 -14.09 -0.52
C MET A 242 -12.14 -13.34 0.81
N VAL A 243 -13.20 -12.64 1.16
CA VAL A 243 -13.26 -11.93 2.44
C VAL A 243 -13.65 -12.89 3.55
N VAL A 244 -12.94 -12.81 4.67
CA VAL A 244 -13.26 -13.47 5.93
C VAL A 244 -13.30 -12.44 7.05
N CYS A 245 -14.10 -12.70 8.07
CA CYS A 245 -14.17 -11.86 9.25
C CYS A 245 -13.39 -12.47 10.41
N MET A 246 -12.93 -11.65 11.35
CA MET A 246 -12.31 -12.10 12.58
C MET A 246 -12.55 -11.13 13.73
N ALA A 247 -12.36 -11.64 14.95
CA ALA A 247 -12.16 -10.81 16.13
C ALA A 247 -10.68 -10.41 16.22
N VAL A 248 -10.40 -9.11 16.21
CA VAL A 248 -9.07 -8.59 16.54
C VAL A 248 -9.02 -8.27 18.03
N TYR A 249 -7.98 -8.78 18.69
CA TYR A 249 -7.65 -8.54 20.10
C TYR A 249 -6.38 -7.71 20.24
N ASP A 250 -6.14 -7.14 21.42
CA ASP A 250 -5.02 -6.22 21.70
C ASP A 250 -3.64 -6.80 21.35
N ASP A 251 -3.46 -8.11 21.55
CA ASP A 251 -2.21 -8.80 21.26
C ASP A 251 -1.93 -8.93 19.75
N PHE A 252 -2.98 -8.97 18.92
CA PHE A 252 -2.85 -9.09 17.47
C PHE A 252 -2.19 -7.88 16.82
N PHE A 253 -2.39 -6.66 17.36
CA PHE A 253 -1.74 -5.46 16.84
C PHE A 253 -0.21 -5.57 16.87
N SER A 254 0.33 -6.35 17.81
CA SER A 254 1.76 -6.57 17.97
C SER A 254 2.34 -7.72 17.15
N TYR A 255 1.52 -8.43 16.35
CA TYR A 255 1.95 -9.55 15.51
C TYR A 255 3.10 -9.16 14.56
N LYS A 256 4.11 -10.02 14.48
CA LYS A 256 5.32 -9.87 13.63
C LYS A 256 5.62 -11.07 12.74
N GLY A 257 4.97 -12.21 12.95
CA GLY A 257 5.23 -13.43 12.20
C GLY A 257 4.90 -14.71 12.97
N GLY A 258 4.88 -15.83 12.25
CA GLY A 258 4.45 -17.13 12.80
C GLY A 258 2.94 -17.36 12.69
N ILE A 259 2.42 -18.40 13.35
CA ILE A 259 0.99 -18.70 13.37
C ILE A 259 0.40 -18.03 14.60
N TYR A 260 -0.50 -17.08 14.38
CA TYR A 260 -1.23 -16.40 15.43
C TYR A 260 -2.26 -17.35 16.07
N GLU A 261 -2.29 -17.34 17.40
CA GLU A 261 -3.27 -18.00 18.26
C GLU A 261 -3.63 -17.04 19.40
N HIS A 262 -4.89 -16.62 19.51
CA HIS A 262 -5.32 -15.76 20.61
C HIS A 262 -5.35 -16.54 21.93
N PRO A 263 -4.67 -16.07 22.98
CA PRO A 263 -4.72 -16.73 24.28
C PRO A 263 -5.96 -16.29 25.06
N GLY A 264 -7.00 -17.12 25.12
CA GLY A 264 -8.08 -16.88 26.08
C GLY A 264 -9.45 -17.32 25.64
N TYR A 265 -10.45 -16.63 26.16
CA TYR A 265 -11.84 -16.82 25.77
C TYR A 265 -12.16 -15.90 24.61
N GLU A 266 -12.69 -16.47 23.54
CA GLU A 266 -13.11 -15.75 22.36
C GLU A 266 -14.65 -15.76 22.27
N PRO A 267 -15.32 -14.64 22.58
CA PRO A 267 -16.76 -14.54 22.46
C PRO A 267 -17.19 -14.60 20.98
N PRO A 268 -18.25 -15.34 20.62
CA PRO A 268 -18.75 -15.37 19.24
C PRO A 268 -19.20 -14.02 18.67
N ASP A 269 -19.51 -13.05 19.55
CA ASP A 269 -20.03 -11.72 19.17
C ASP A 269 -18.92 -10.65 19.00
N ASP A 270 -17.63 -11.02 19.12
CA ASP A 270 -16.50 -10.07 19.14
C ASP A 270 -15.90 -9.77 17.74
N ILE A 271 -16.50 -10.30 16.68
CA ILE A 271 -16.09 -10.05 15.29
C ILE A 271 -16.10 -8.55 15.01
N ASN A 272 -14.96 -8.03 14.57
CA ASN A 272 -14.77 -6.60 14.39
C ASN A 272 -13.90 -6.23 13.17
N HIS A 273 -13.29 -7.20 12.48
CA HIS A 273 -12.37 -6.95 11.36
C HIS A 273 -12.65 -7.86 10.16
N GLU A 274 -12.50 -7.35 8.93
CA GLU A 274 -12.58 -8.13 7.68
C GLU A 274 -11.21 -8.09 6.99
N VAL A 275 -10.76 -9.24 6.49
CA VAL A 275 -9.46 -9.45 5.82
C VAL A 275 -9.64 -10.34 4.60
N VAL A 276 -8.63 -10.44 3.75
CA VAL A 276 -8.68 -11.33 2.57
C VAL A 276 -7.98 -12.64 2.88
N LEU A 277 -8.70 -13.76 2.80
CA LEU A 277 -8.16 -15.11 2.83
C LEU A 277 -7.50 -15.42 1.49
N VAL A 278 -6.20 -15.74 1.50
CA VAL A 278 -5.41 -15.99 0.28
C VAL A 278 -4.80 -17.39 0.24
N GLY A 279 -4.79 -18.12 1.35
CA GLY A 279 -4.17 -19.44 1.40
C GLY A 279 -4.41 -20.20 2.70
N TYR A 280 -3.90 -21.42 2.76
CA TYR A 280 -3.94 -22.29 3.92
C TYR A 280 -2.85 -23.36 3.90
N ASN A 281 -2.62 -23.98 5.05
CA ASN A 281 -1.78 -25.16 5.18
C ASN A 281 -2.29 -26.07 6.29
N ASP A 282 -2.59 -27.33 5.95
CA ASP A 282 -3.13 -28.33 6.89
C ASP A 282 -2.14 -28.85 7.91
N ASN A 283 -0.83 -28.64 7.69
CA ASN A 283 0.20 -29.06 8.62
C ASN A 283 1.25 -27.93 8.79
N PRO A 284 1.19 -27.17 9.89
CA PRO A 284 0.51 -27.47 11.16
C PRO A 284 -0.99 -27.11 11.28
N GLY A 285 -1.62 -26.44 10.31
CA GLY A 285 -3.04 -26.08 10.37
C GLY A 285 -3.26 -24.58 10.58
N TYR A 286 -3.20 -23.80 9.50
CA TYR A 286 -3.42 -22.35 9.54
C TYR A 286 -4.00 -21.80 8.23
N TRP A 287 -4.65 -20.64 8.34
CA TRP A 287 -5.05 -19.77 7.24
C TRP A 287 -3.99 -18.71 6.99
N ILE A 288 -3.89 -18.23 5.75
CA ILE A 288 -3.02 -17.14 5.32
C ILE A 288 -3.93 -16.00 4.88
N CYS A 289 -3.75 -14.82 5.49
CA CYS A 289 -4.61 -13.67 5.24
C CYS A 289 -3.78 -12.43 4.89
N LYS A 290 -4.30 -11.63 3.95
CA LYS A 290 -3.82 -10.27 3.63
C LYS A 290 -4.55 -9.28 4.53
N ASN A 291 -3.81 -8.42 5.22
CA ASN A 291 -4.35 -7.35 6.06
C ASN A 291 -4.24 -5.99 5.35
N SER A 292 -4.81 -4.94 5.95
CA SER A 292 -4.89 -3.57 5.41
C SER A 292 -4.18 -2.53 6.28
N TRP A 293 -3.13 -2.93 7.02
CA TRP A 293 -2.38 -2.05 7.94
C TRP A 293 -0.98 -1.66 7.39
N GLY A 294 -0.78 -1.82 6.08
CA GLY A 294 0.47 -1.55 5.41
C GLY A 294 1.52 -2.66 5.54
N GLU A 295 2.51 -2.62 4.67
CA GLU A 295 3.55 -3.66 4.53
C GLU A 295 4.47 -3.77 5.76
N ASN A 296 4.59 -2.72 6.56
CA ASN A 296 5.44 -2.72 7.77
C ASN A 296 4.83 -3.51 8.94
N TRP A 297 3.59 -3.98 8.82
CA TRP A 297 2.91 -4.77 9.84
C TRP A 297 2.95 -6.27 9.49
N GLY A 298 3.08 -7.14 10.49
CA GLY A 298 3.07 -8.59 10.29
C GLY A 298 4.19 -9.11 9.37
N GLU A 299 3.84 -10.07 8.52
CA GLU A 299 4.73 -10.66 7.50
C GLU A 299 4.54 -9.92 6.16
N ASN A 300 5.11 -8.72 6.04
CA ASN A 300 4.95 -7.83 4.87
C ASN A 300 3.47 -7.50 4.59
N GLY A 301 2.69 -7.23 5.64
CA GLY A 301 1.25 -6.94 5.56
C GLY A 301 0.34 -8.18 5.57
N PHE A 302 0.92 -9.38 5.57
CA PHE A 302 0.18 -10.65 5.72
C PHE A 302 0.30 -11.20 7.14
N PHE A 303 -0.55 -12.15 7.47
CA PHE A 303 -0.43 -12.94 8.69
C PHE A 303 -0.91 -14.37 8.47
N LYS A 304 -0.48 -15.26 9.37
CA LYS A 304 -1.02 -16.62 9.49
C LYS A 304 -1.80 -16.72 10.80
N ILE A 305 -2.95 -17.38 10.76
CA ILE A 305 -3.80 -17.61 11.94
C ILE A 305 -4.20 -19.08 12.02
N ALA A 306 -4.18 -19.65 13.22
CA ALA A 306 -4.55 -21.04 13.44
C ALA A 306 -5.99 -21.32 13.02
N TYR A 307 -6.25 -22.55 12.58
CA TYR A 307 -7.60 -22.98 12.24
C TYR A 307 -8.56 -22.89 13.44
N GLY A 308 -9.70 -22.23 13.24
CA GLY A 308 -10.77 -22.08 14.24
C GLY A 308 -10.56 -20.97 15.26
N ASP A 309 -9.49 -20.20 15.15
CA ASP A 309 -9.18 -19.09 16.06
C ASP A 309 -9.80 -17.76 15.58
N CYS A 310 -10.09 -16.87 16.51
CA CYS A 310 -10.60 -15.51 16.32
C CYS A 310 -11.81 -15.44 15.38
N GLN A 311 -12.64 -16.48 15.38
CA GLN A 311 -13.86 -16.58 14.57
C GLN A 311 -13.60 -16.47 13.06
N ILE A 312 -12.35 -16.70 12.60
CA ILE A 312 -11.94 -16.57 11.19
C ILE A 312 -12.75 -17.46 10.22
N GLU A 313 -13.38 -18.51 10.76
CA GLU A 313 -14.18 -19.50 10.03
C GLU A 313 -15.70 -19.24 10.13
N TYR A 314 -16.12 -18.11 10.73
CA TYR A 314 -17.54 -17.85 11.01
C TYR A 314 -18.36 -17.58 9.75
N TYR A 315 -17.85 -16.74 8.83
CA TYR A 315 -18.38 -16.62 7.48
C TYR A 315 -17.30 -16.27 6.47
N ILE A 316 -17.61 -16.54 5.20
CA ILE A 316 -16.84 -16.07 4.05
C ILE A 316 -17.73 -15.28 3.11
N ILE A 317 -17.17 -14.28 2.44
CA ILE A 317 -17.82 -13.53 1.37
C ILE A 317 -16.96 -13.64 0.11
N TYR A 318 -17.55 -14.17 -0.96
CA TYR A 318 -16.89 -14.29 -2.27
C TYR A 318 -17.49 -13.31 -3.28
N VAL A 319 -16.71 -12.99 -4.30
CA VAL A 319 -17.09 -12.16 -5.45
C VAL A 319 -16.72 -12.90 -6.73
N LYS A 320 -17.47 -12.64 -7.80
CA LYS A 320 -17.18 -13.17 -9.14
C LYS A 320 -17.03 -12.04 -10.13
N TYR A 321 -16.08 -12.23 -11.03
CA TYR A 321 -15.77 -11.36 -12.15
C TYR A 321 -15.85 -12.18 -13.43
N ASP A 322 -16.11 -11.52 -14.56
CA ASP A 322 -16.12 -12.16 -15.88
C ASP A 322 -15.20 -11.33 -16.79
N PRO A 323 -14.12 -11.92 -17.35
CA PRO A 323 -13.17 -11.18 -18.17
C PRO A 323 -13.81 -10.62 -19.45
N SER A 324 -14.96 -11.14 -19.90
CA SER A 324 -15.69 -10.56 -21.03
C SER A 324 -16.50 -9.31 -20.70
N SER A 325 -16.54 -8.90 -19.43
CA SER A 325 -17.38 -7.80 -18.95
C SER A 325 -16.77 -6.41 -19.16
N ARG A 326 -15.46 -6.33 -19.42
CA ARG A 326 -14.70 -5.11 -19.66
C ARG A 326 -13.48 -5.44 -20.52
N ASN A 327 -13.05 -4.47 -21.33
CA ASN A 327 -11.71 -4.44 -21.91
C ASN A 327 -10.81 -3.50 -21.09
N TRP A 328 -9.67 -3.97 -20.59
CA TRP A 328 -8.71 -3.17 -19.85
C TRP A 328 -7.76 -2.45 -20.82
N PRO A 329 -7.44 -1.17 -20.58
CA PRO A 329 -6.43 -0.51 -21.39
C PRO A 329 -5.07 -1.19 -21.17
N PRO A 330 -4.27 -1.37 -22.23
CA PRO A 330 -2.93 -1.93 -22.09
C PRO A 330 -2.05 -1.00 -21.22
N VAL A 331 -1.08 -1.58 -20.54
CA VAL A 331 -0.07 -0.85 -19.76
C VAL A 331 1.17 -0.68 -20.62
N ALA A 332 1.50 0.57 -20.95
CA ALA A 332 2.76 0.89 -21.61
C ALA A 332 3.91 0.85 -20.58
N ASP A 333 5.05 0.32 -21.00
CA ASP A 333 6.33 0.45 -20.32
C ASP A 333 7.34 0.95 -21.35
N ALA A 334 7.73 2.22 -21.24
CA ALA A 334 8.65 2.87 -22.15
C ALA A 334 10.13 2.57 -21.81
N GLY A 335 10.39 1.82 -20.72
CA GLY A 335 11.72 1.51 -20.24
C GLY A 335 12.56 2.74 -19.88
N GLY A 336 13.87 2.63 -20.05
CA GLY A 336 14.82 3.71 -19.78
C GLY A 336 15.10 3.94 -18.28
N PRO A 337 15.60 5.14 -17.89
CA PRO A 337 15.97 6.24 -18.79
C PRO A 337 17.05 5.83 -19.80
N TYR A 338 17.11 6.52 -20.92
CA TYR A 338 18.10 6.27 -21.98
C TYR A 338 19.20 7.33 -21.97
N MET A 339 20.40 6.92 -22.37
CA MET A 339 21.60 7.76 -22.39
C MET A 339 22.31 7.56 -23.74
N GLY A 340 22.95 8.60 -24.26
CA GLY A 340 23.77 8.50 -25.48
C GLY A 340 24.43 9.82 -25.88
N LYS A 341 25.10 9.82 -27.03
CA LYS A 341 25.75 11.00 -27.63
C LYS A 341 25.06 11.44 -28.92
N ILE A 342 25.45 12.61 -29.44
CA ILE A 342 24.88 13.10 -30.70
C ILE A 342 25.15 12.10 -31.82
N GLY A 343 24.09 11.72 -32.55
CA GLY A 343 24.16 10.80 -33.68
C GLY A 343 24.38 9.33 -33.31
N GLU A 344 24.40 8.98 -32.03
CA GLU A 344 24.44 7.58 -31.57
C GLU A 344 23.04 6.95 -31.64
N ASP A 345 22.95 5.74 -32.20
CA ASP A 345 21.70 4.99 -32.23
C ASP A 345 21.37 4.44 -30.83
N ILE A 346 20.31 4.98 -30.23
CA ILE A 346 19.70 4.46 -29.00
C ILE A 346 18.63 3.44 -29.38
N THR A 347 18.67 2.27 -28.75
CA THR A 347 17.61 1.26 -28.89
C THR A 347 16.63 1.41 -27.74
N PHE A 348 15.40 1.80 -28.07
CA PHE A 348 14.30 1.87 -27.13
C PHE A 348 13.74 0.47 -26.89
N ASP A 349 13.11 0.26 -25.75
CA ASP A 349 12.61 -1.04 -25.31
C ASP A 349 11.21 -0.89 -24.72
N GLY A 350 10.21 -1.18 -25.54
CA GLY A 350 8.81 -1.22 -25.12
C GLY A 350 8.35 -2.60 -24.66
N SER A 351 9.26 -3.59 -24.60
CA SER A 351 8.87 -5.00 -24.42
C SER A 351 8.32 -5.36 -23.05
N GLY A 352 8.45 -4.45 -22.07
CA GLY A 352 7.77 -4.54 -20.78
C GLY A 352 6.28 -4.21 -20.82
N SER A 353 5.80 -3.62 -21.93
CA SER A 353 4.38 -3.31 -22.10
C SER A 353 3.55 -4.58 -22.16
N TYR A 354 2.38 -4.56 -21.55
CA TYR A 354 1.48 -5.71 -21.49
C TYR A 354 0.02 -5.29 -21.51
N ASP A 355 -0.82 -6.27 -21.78
CA ASP A 355 -2.27 -6.16 -21.77
C ASP A 355 -2.79 -7.36 -20.98
N ALA A 356 -3.81 -7.14 -20.15
CA ALA A 356 -4.29 -8.12 -19.19
C ALA A 356 -5.24 -9.13 -19.83
N ASP A 357 -6.08 -8.66 -20.74
CA ASP A 357 -7.19 -9.37 -21.36
C ASP A 357 -7.03 -9.57 -22.87
N ASP A 358 -6.19 -8.76 -23.53
CA ASP A 358 -5.96 -8.87 -24.97
C ASP A 358 -4.48 -8.84 -25.38
N ASN A 359 -4.21 -8.70 -26.68
CA ASN A 359 -2.86 -8.55 -27.20
C ASN A 359 -2.65 -7.13 -27.72
N ILE A 360 -1.55 -6.50 -27.30
CA ILE A 360 -1.09 -5.24 -27.89
C ILE A 360 -0.83 -5.43 -29.38
N ILE A 361 -1.53 -4.67 -30.23
CA ILE A 361 -1.39 -4.73 -31.69
C ILE A 361 -0.47 -3.65 -32.26
N SER A 362 -0.22 -2.56 -31.52
CA SER A 362 0.63 -1.48 -32.01
C SER A 362 1.44 -0.79 -30.90
N TYR A 363 2.63 -0.34 -31.29
CA TYR A 363 3.58 0.42 -30.48
C TYR A 363 3.97 1.67 -31.26
N SER A 364 3.69 2.85 -30.73
CA SER A 364 4.01 4.14 -31.33
C SER A 364 4.86 4.97 -30.39
N TRP A 365 5.97 5.50 -30.89
CA TRP A 365 6.93 6.30 -30.13
C TRP A 365 6.96 7.73 -30.62
N ASN A 366 7.00 8.68 -29.70
CA ASN A 366 7.43 10.05 -29.94
C ASN A 366 8.71 10.30 -29.15
N PHE A 367 9.81 10.63 -29.81
CA PHE A 367 11.12 10.74 -29.16
C PHE A 367 11.36 12.10 -28.48
N GLY A 368 10.38 13.03 -28.53
CA GLY A 368 10.48 14.33 -27.86
C GLY A 368 11.31 15.38 -28.62
N ASP A 369 11.92 15.02 -29.75
CA ASP A 369 12.64 15.92 -30.67
C ASP A 369 11.83 16.26 -31.95
N GLY A 370 10.57 15.82 -32.00
CA GLY A 370 9.65 15.98 -33.13
C GLY A 370 9.66 14.82 -34.12
N SER A 371 10.49 13.80 -33.91
CA SER A 371 10.46 12.55 -34.67
C SER A 371 9.65 11.45 -33.97
N SER A 372 9.37 10.37 -34.70
CA SER A 372 8.55 9.26 -34.22
C SER A 372 9.10 7.90 -34.69
N GLY A 373 8.73 6.84 -33.98
CA GLY A 373 9.09 5.47 -34.29
C GLY A 373 7.90 4.51 -34.10
N GLU A 374 8.05 3.28 -34.61
CA GLU A 374 7.05 2.21 -34.48
C GLU A 374 7.72 0.89 -34.12
N GLY A 375 6.94 0.01 -33.49
CA GLY A 375 7.37 -1.32 -33.06
C GLY A 375 7.87 -1.34 -31.61
N VAL A 376 8.13 -2.56 -31.12
CA VAL A 376 8.50 -2.78 -29.71
C VAL A 376 9.82 -2.11 -29.38
N ASN A 377 10.85 -2.31 -30.23
CA ASN A 377 12.22 -1.86 -29.98
C ASN A 377 12.78 -1.01 -31.14
N PRO A 378 12.24 0.19 -31.40
CA PRO A 378 12.77 1.05 -32.46
C PRO A 378 14.15 1.59 -32.08
N LYS A 379 14.91 2.00 -33.10
CA LYS A 379 16.16 2.74 -32.92
C LYS A 379 15.96 4.20 -33.32
N HIS A 380 16.57 5.10 -32.56
CA HIS A 380 16.57 6.53 -32.85
C HIS A 380 17.88 7.18 -32.41
N HIS A 381 18.28 8.26 -33.07
CA HIS A 381 19.42 9.08 -32.68
C HIS A 381 19.05 10.55 -32.65
N TYR A 382 19.67 11.30 -31.75
CA TYR A 382 19.39 12.72 -31.58
C TYR A 382 20.46 13.57 -32.26
N SER A 383 20.04 14.70 -32.82
CA SER A 383 20.91 15.62 -33.56
C SER A 383 21.53 16.72 -32.70
N HIS A 384 21.09 16.86 -31.44
CA HIS A 384 21.53 17.89 -30.50
C HIS A 384 21.63 17.30 -29.09
N GLU A 385 22.55 17.82 -28.29
CA GLU A 385 22.59 17.57 -26.84
C GLU A 385 21.33 18.10 -26.16
N GLY A 386 20.94 17.44 -25.07
CA GLY A 386 19.83 17.88 -24.24
C GLY A 386 19.11 16.75 -23.52
N LYS A 387 18.05 17.14 -22.82
CA LYS A 387 17.09 16.24 -22.17
C LYS A 387 15.84 16.16 -23.04
N PHE A 388 15.45 14.96 -23.43
CA PHE A 388 14.24 14.69 -24.19
C PHE A 388 13.31 13.80 -23.38
N THR A 389 12.01 13.90 -23.64
CA THR A 389 10.99 13.01 -23.08
C THR A 389 10.46 12.15 -24.20
N ALA A 390 10.85 10.87 -24.19
CA ALA A 390 10.33 9.89 -25.12
C ALA A 390 9.01 9.33 -24.55
N ARG A 391 8.00 9.21 -25.41
CA ARG A 391 6.66 8.75 -25.06
C ARG A 391 6.32 7.51 -25.88
N LEU A 392 6.03 6.41 -25.21
CA LEU A 392 5.44 5.22 -25.80
C LEU A 392 3.91 5.31 -25.70
N THR A 393 3.23 4.88 -26.76
CA THR A 393 1.79 4.61 -26.77
C THR A 393 1.58 3.22 -27.33
N VAL A 394 0.92 2.37 -26.55
CA VAL A 394 0.54 1.00 -26.96
C VAL A 394 -0.97 0.94 -27.12
N THR A 395 -1.45 0.19 -28.10
CA THR A 395 -2.89 0.05 -28.38
C THR A 395 -3.24 -1.41 -28.60
N ASP A 396 -4.36 -1.83 -28.01
CA ASP A 396 -4.92 -3.19 -28.13
C ASP A 396 -5.82 -3.35 -29.36
N ALA A 397 -6.45 -4.51 -29.53
CA ALA A 397 -7.25 -4.81 -30.71
C ALA A 397 -8.62 -4.09 -30.72
N GLU A 398 -9.07 -3.64 -29.56
CA GLU A 398 -10.34 -3.01 -29.26
C GLU A 398 -10.25 -1.48 -29.39
N GLY A 399 -9.02 -0.96 -29.42
CA GLY A 399 -8.67 0.44 -29.62
C GLY A 399 -8.38 1.21 -28.33
N GLU A 400 -8.35 0.56 -27.17
CA GLU A 400 -7.87 1.18 -25.94
C GLU A 400 -6.34 1.31 -25.97
N TYR A 401 -5.81 2.27 -25.22
CA TYR A 401 -4.39 2.56 -25.27
C TYR A 401 -3.78 2.93 -23.93
N GLY A 402 -2.54 2.49 -23.75
CA GLY A 402 -1.65 2.83 -22.64
C GLY A 402 -0.59 3.82 -23.09
N VAL A 403 -0.10 4.63 -22.15
CA VAL A 403 0.96 5.59 -22.39
C VAL A 403 1.97 5.54 -21.26
N ASP A 404 3.25 5.57 -21.61
CA ASP A 404 4.33 5.79 -20.67
C ASP A 404 5.39 6.73 -21.24
N GLU A 405 6.08 7.46 -20.37
CA GLU A 405 7.09 8.46 -20.73
C GLU A 405 8.39 8.21 -19.98
N THR A 406 9.51 8.36 -20.67
CA THR A 406 10.85 8.16 -20.11
C THR A 406 11.82 9.24 -20.57
N MET A 407 12.82 9.50 -19.75
CA MET A 407 13.82 10.51 -20.04
C MET A 407 14.92 9.96 -20.94
N VAL A 408 15.38 10.79 -21.87
CA VAL A 408 16.54 10.53 -22.72
C VAL A 408 17.54 11.65 -22.56
N TYR A 409 18.78 11.31 -22.21
CA TYR A 409 19.86 12.25 -22.01
C TYR A 409 20.91 12.09 -23.11
N ILE A 410 21.10 13.17 -23.86
CA ILE A 410 22.10 13.23 -24.93
C ILE A 410 23.15 14.22 -24.51
N ASP A 411 24.35 13.71 -24.22
CA ASP A 411 25.35 14.47 -23.49
C ASP A 411 26.77 14.11 -23.96
N GLU A 412 27.46 15.09 -24.53
CA GLU A 412 28.89 15.04 -24.87
C GLU A 412 29.71 15.96 -23.95
N THR A 413 29.05 16.68 -23.04
CA THR A 413 29.67 17.67 -22.17
C THR A 413 30.22 16.94 -20.94
N PRO A 414 31.54 16.97 -20.70
CA PRO A 414 32.09 16.34 -19.50
C PRO A 414 31.53 16.97 -18.21
N PRO A 415 31.36 16.17 -17.14
CA PRO A 415 31.00 16.71 -15.84
C PRO A 415 32.07 17.66 -15.32
N THR A 416 31.77 18.44 -14.30
CA THR A 416 32.78 19.18 -13.53
C THR A 416 33.13 18.41 -12.27
N VAL A 417 34.40 18.40 -11.86
CA VAL A 417 34.86 17.81 -10.60
C VAL A 417 35.90 18.70 -9.94
N GLU A 418 35.84 18.81 -8.62
CA GLU A 418 36.78 19.58 -7.80
C GLU A 418 37.10 18.81 -6.52
N ILE A 419 38.39 18.74 -6.17
CA ILE A 419 38.82 18.25 -4.87
C ILE A 419 38.59 19.34 -3.83
N GLU A 420 37.59 19.15 -2.97
CA GLU A 420 37.26 20.10 -1.91
C GLU A 420 38.19 19.95 -0.69
N LYS A 421 38.63 18.71 -0.44
CA LYS A 421 39.54 18.37 0.65
C LYS A 421 40.55 17.32 0.20
N PRO A 422 41.86 17.53 0.46
CA PRO A 422 42.44 18.69 1.14
C PRO A 422 42.50 19.95 0.25
N LYS A 423 42.43 21.12 0.87
CA LYS A 423 42.64 22.40 0.16
C LYS A 423 44.10 22.59 -0.24
N GLU A 424 44.32 23.30 -1.34
CA GLU A 424 45.66 23.70 -1.76
C GLU A 424 46.36 24.58 -0.71
N ARG A 425 47.62 24.26 -0.42
CA ARG A 425 48.48 24.97 0.53
C ARG A 425 47.88 24.99 1.93
N PHE A 426 47.37 23.88 2.44
CA PHE A 426 46.97 23.75 3.84
C PHE A 426 47.76 22.67 4.58
N LEU A 427 47.85 22.81 5.90
CA LEU A 427 48.32 21.77 6.81
C LEU A 427 47.11 21.04 7.39
N TYR A 428 47.09 19.73 7.25
CA TYR A 428 46.16 18.82 7.90
C TYR A 428 46.89 17.92 8.89
N ILE A 429 46.30 17.71 10.08
CA ILE A 429 46.77 16.75 11.08
C ILE A 429 45.59 15.90 11.51
N LEU A 430 45.68 14.58 11.30
CA LEU A 430 44.62 13.62 11.63
C LEU A 430 43.25 14.12 11.13
N ASP A 431 43.18 14.36 9.82
CA ASP A 431 42.00 14.86 9.11
C ASP A 431 41.52 16.29 9.47
N THR A 432 42.21 16.98 10.38
CA THR A 432 41.84 18.34 10.82
C THR A 432 42.60 19.40 10.06
N GLU A 433 41.89 20.35 9.43
CA GLU A 433 42.48 21.55 8.83
C GLU A 433 43.07 22.46 9.93
N ILE A 434 44.38 22.75 9.86
CA ILE A 434 45.08 23.53 10.90
C ILE A 434 45.34 24.96 10.47
N MET A 435 45.96 25.14 9.30
CA MET A 435 46.33 26.46 8.78
C MET A 435 46.72 26.40 7.31
N SER A 436 46.63 27.55 6.64
CA SER A 436 47.23 27.76 5.32
C SER A 436 48.76 27.80 5.39
N LEU A 437 49.42 27.36 4.32
CA LEU A 437 50.84 27.29 4.08
C LEU A 437 51.19 28.16 2.86
N LEU A 438 52.47 28.52 2.71
CA LEU A 438 52.96 29.29 1.56
C LEU A 438 53.30 28.44 0.33
N PHE A 439 53.46 27.12 0.51
CA PHE A 439 54.00 26.25 -0.52
C PHE A 439 53.01 25.14 -0.88
N LYS A 440 53.24 23.91 -0.41
CA LYS A 440 52.45 22.73 -0.75
C LYS A 440 51.58 22.28 0.41
N THR A 441 50.44 21.67 0.10
CA THR A 441 49.60 20.99 1.07
C THR A 441 50.40 19.92 1.80
N ARG A 442 50.25 19.87 3.12
CA ARG A 442 50.92 18.90 3.99
C ARG A 442 49.90 18.14 4.82
N ILE A 443 50.06 16.83 4.91
CA ILE A 443 49.19 15.94 5.67
C ILE A 443 50.04 15.21 6.70
N ILE A 444 49.58 15.16 7.95
CA ILE A 444 50.18 14.36 9.03
C ILE A 444 49.13 13.36 9.52
N GLY A 445 49.41 12.06 9.33
CA GLY A 445 48.45 10.99 9.63
C GLY A 445 47.39 10.80 8.55
N GLY A 446 46.25 10.20 8.92
CA GLY A 446 45.14 9.93 8.00
C GLY A 446 44.36 11.19 7.62
N ILE A 447 43.71 11.15 6.45
CA ILE A 447 42.87 12.23 5.93
C ILE A 447 41.69 11.67 5.12
N THR A 448 40.57 12.36 5.16
CA THR A 448 39.43 12.16 4.27
C THR A 448 39.59 13.06 3.05
N ILE A 449 39.59 12.45 1.88
CA ILE A 449 39.54 13.14 0.59
C ILE A 449 38.07 13.34 0.26
N GLU A 450 37.67 14.58 -0.02
CA GLU A 450 36.29 14.94 -0.35
C GLU A 450 36.31 15.63 -1.71
N ALA A 451 35.33 15.31 -2.56
CA ALA A 451 35.20 15.90 -3.88
C ALA A 451 33.74 16.29 -4.16
N SER A 452 33.55 17.38 -4.89
CA SER A 452 32.27 17.69 -5.51
C SER A 452 32.34 17.40 -7.00
N ALA A 453 31.23 16.88 -7.52
CA ALA A 453 31.05 16.69 -8.94
C ALA A 453 29.64 17.14 -9.32
N THR A 454 29.51 17.80 -10.47
CA THR A 454 28.20 18.21 -11.01
C THR A 454 28.16 17.98 -12.50
N ASP A 455 26.98 17.61 -12.99
CA ASP A 455 26.69 17.52 -14.41
C ASP A 455 25.38 18.25 -14.72
N THR A 456 25.27 18.82 -15.92
CA THR A 456 24.11 19.64 -16.30
C THR A 456 23.03 18.88 -17.05
N ILE A 457 23.35 17.72 -17.63
CA ILE A 457 22.46 16.94 -18.49
C ILE A 457 22.21 15.54 -17.89
N SER A 458 23.21 14.66 -17.90
CA SER A 458 23.07 13.21 -17.63
C SER A 458 23.28 12.78 -16.16
N GLU A 459 23.50 13.73 -15.24
CA GLU A 459 23.77 13.46 -13.81
C GLU A 459 25.08 12.69 -13.56
N ILE A 460 25.63 12.77 -12.34
CA ILE A 460 26.87 12.07 -11.98
C ILE A 460 26.55 10.59 -11.68
N SER A 461 27.23 9.69 -12.38
CA SER A 461 27.08 8.24 -12.19
C SER A 461 27.99 7.69 -11.10
N LYS A 462 29.22 8.19 -11.00
CA LYS A 462 30.21 7.81 -9.97
C LYS A 462 31.39 8.78 -9.90
N VAL A 463 32.12 8.72 -8.79
CA VAL A 463 33.41 9.40 -8.58
C VAL A 463 34.46 8.39 -8.12
N GLU A 464 35.59 8.36 -8.83
CA GLU A 464 36.71 7.48 -8.54
C GLU A 464 37.88 8.26 -7.92
N PHE A 465 38.43 7.74 -6.83
CA PHE A 465 39.56 8.31 -6.11
C PHE A 465 40.82 7.50 -6.36
N TYR A 466 41.89 8.17 -6.78
CA TYR A 466 43.18 7.59 -7.10
C TYR A 466 44.30 8.18 -6.25
N LEU A 467 45.26 7.34 -5.87
CA LEU A 467 46.49 7.72 -5.21
C LEU A 467 47.68 7.19 -6.03
N ASP A 468 48.53 8.09 -6.53
CA ASP A 468 49.68 7.74 -7.37
C ASP A 468 49.33 6.78 -8.53
N ASP A 469 48.24 7.09 -9.24
CA ASP A 469 47.66 6.30 -10.35
C ASP A 469 47.05 4.94 -9.95
N GLU A 470 46.99 4.60 -8.66
CA GLU A 470 46.27 3.43 -8.14
C GLU A 470 44.84 3.80 -7.74
N LEU A 471 43.83 3.06 -8.22
CA LEU A 471 42.43 3.25 -7.82
C LEU A 471 42.26 2.81 -6.36
N MET A 472 41.75 3.71 -5.53
CA MET A 472 41.57 3.49 -4.11
C MET A 472 40.12 3.26 -3.72
N GLU A 473 39.19 4.00 -4.34
CA GLU A 473 37.76 3.96 -4.02
C GLU A 473 36.90 4.37 -5.22
N THR A 474 35.69 3.81 -5.29
CA THR A 474 34.66 4.27 -6.22
C THR A 474 33.41 4.57 -5.43
N ASP A 475 33.03 5.84 -5.39
CA ASP A 475 31.86 6.32 -4.67
C ASP A 475 30.72 6.62 -5.64
N TYR A 476 29.51 6.19 -5.29
CA TYR A 476 28.31 6.31 -6.12
C TYR A 476 27.30 7.30 -5.53
N GLU A 477 27.49 7.73 -4.28
CA GLU A 477 26.51 8.58 -3.57
C GLU A 477 27.18 9.85 -3.04
N TRP A 478 26.55 11.00 -3.31
CA TRP A 478 27.00 12.26 -2.73
C TRP A 478 26.68 12.29 -1.22
N PRO A 479 27.59 12.76 -0.34
CA PRO A 479 28.88 13.38 -0.65
C PRO A 479 30.00 12.39 -0.96
N TYR A 480 30.71 12.64 -2.07
CA TYR A 480 31.78 11.76 -2.54
C TYR A 480 33.04 11.88 -1.69
N GLN A 481 33.46 10.77 -1.10
CA GLN A 481 34.59 10.80 -0.18
C GLN A 481 35.35 9.47 -0.09
N TRP A 482 36.63 9.57 0.26
CA TRP A 482 37.48 8.43 0.54
C TRP A 482 38.41 8.71 1.72
N TYR A 483 38.44 7.80 2.70
CA TYR A 483 39.36 7.91 3.85
C TYR A 483 40.71 7.25 3.57
N TRP A 484 41.75 8.08 3.46
CA TRP A 484 43.14 7.65 3.33
C TRP A 484 43.81 7.52 4.71
N GLY A 485 43.76 6.31 5.29
CA GLY A 485 44.29 6.04 6.63
C GLY A 485 45.74 5.51 6.71
N LYS A 486 46.35 5.08 5.59
CA LYS A 486 47.70 4.50 5.55
C LYS A 486 48.61 5.35 4.65
N SER A 487 49.01 6.50 5.15
CA SER A 487 49.78 7.47 4.38
C SER A 487 51.27 7.08 4.37
N SER A 488 51.84 6.85 3.18
CA SER A 488 53.28 6.66 3.00
C SER A 488 54.00 8.01 3.08
N PHE A 489 55.21 8.03 3.61
CA PHE A 489 56.00 9.26 3.68
C PHE A 489 56.46 9.66 2.28
N GLY A 490 56.15 10.89 1.85
CA GLY A 490 56.60 11.34 0.54
C GLY A 490 55.70 12.36 -0.12
N ASN A 491 55.96 12.61 -1.41
CA ASN A 491 55.01 13.33 -2.25
C ASN A 491 54.05 12.30 -2.84
N HIS A 492 52.77 12.66 -2.88
CA HIS A 492 51.72 11.85 -3.47
C HIS A 492 50.89 12.71 -4.41
N VAL A 493 50.28 12.08 -5.41
CA VAL A 493 49.26 12.68 -6.27
C VAL A 493 47.92 12.07 -5.91
N ILE A 494 46.99 12.91 -5.51
CA ILE A 494 45.57 12.55 -5.38
C ILE A 494 44.93 12.95 -6.70
N LYS A 495 44.22 12.03 -7.32
CA LYS A 495 43.44 12.26 -8.54
C LYS A 495 42.00 11.83 -8.29
N VAL A 496 41.05 12.66 -8.68
CA VAL A 496 39.63 12.34 -8.62
C VAL A 496 39.09 12.39 -10.04
N ILE A 497 38.34 11.37 -10.45
CA ILE A 497 37.68 11.31 -11.75
C ILE A 497 36.18 11.18 -11.52
N ALA A 498 35.39 12.13 -12.01
CA ALA A 498 33.95 12.03 -12.04
C ALA A 498 33.49 11.49 -13.40
N TYR A 499 32.49 10.61 -13.38
CA TYR A 499 31.81 10.09 -14.55
C TYR A 499 30.35 10.50 -14.51
N ASP A 500 29.79 10.91 -15.64
CA ASP A 500 28.35 11.14 -15.79
C ASP A 500 27.64 9.86 -16.27
N SER A 501 26.31 9.89 -16.40
CA SER A 501 25.54 8.72 -16.87
C SER A 501 25.61 8.51 -18.39
N ALA A 502 26.07 9.50 -19.17
CA ALA A 502 26.34 9.37 -20.60
C ALA A 502 27.76 8.83 -20.91
N GLY A 503 28.57 8.59 -19.88
CA GLY A 503 29.91 8.04 -19.98
C GLY A 503 30.99 9.08 -20.30
N ASN A 504 30.72 10.38 -20.17
CA ASN A 504 31.78 11.38 -20.15
C ASN A 504 32.47 11.42 -18.78
N SER A 505 33.66 12.01 -18.76
CA SER A 505 34.43 12.11 -17.52
C SER A 505 35.29 13.36 -17.48
N ALA A 506 35.51 13.85 -16.28
CA ALA A 506 36.47 14.90 -15.97
C ALA A 506 37.29 14.49 -14.76
N SER A 507 38.47 15.09 -14.63
CA SER A 507 39.35 14.79 -13.52
C SER A 507 39.95 16.05 -12.92
N ASP A 508 40.14 16.03 -11.60
CA ASP A 508 40.94 16.99 -10.86
C ASP A 508 42.09 16.28 -10.15
N GLU A 509 43.23 16.95 -10.04
CA GLU A 509 44.46 16.36 -9.52
C GLU A 509 45.20 17.34 -8.61
N MET A 510 45.66 16.86 -7.45
CA MET A 510 46.43 17.67 -6.52
C MET A 510 47.67 16.94 -5.98
N LYS A 511 48.73 17.71 -5.75
CA LYS A 511 49.98 17.21 -5.15
C LYS A 511 50.02 17.52 -3.66
N VAL A 512 50.24 16.50 -2.86
CA VAL A 512 50.36 16.61 -1.40
C VAL A 512 51.70 16.07 -0.92
N TRP A 513 52.12 16.52 0.26
CA TRP A 513 53.29 15.96 0.93
C TRP A 513 52.91 15.42 2.30
N VAL A 514 53.25 14.16 2.54
CA VAL A 514 52.79 13.40 3.70
C VAL A 514 53.92 13.17 4.69
N MET A 515 53.61 13.38 5.97
CA MET A 515 54.41 12.94 7.12
C MET A 515 53.65 11.89 7.91
N ILE A 516 54.41 10.94 8.48
CA ILE A 516 53.88 9.87 9.34
C ILE A 516 53.76 10.39 10.76
#